data_AF-A0A7C2J7J0-F1
#
_entry.id   AF-A0A7C2J7J0-F1
#
_cell.length_a   1.000
_cell.length_b   1.000
_cell.length_c   1.000
_cell.angle_alpha   90.00
_cell.angle_beta   90.00
_cell.angle_gamma   90.00
#
_symmetry.space_group_name_H-M   'P 1'
#
loop_
_entity.id
_entity.type
_entity.pdbx_description
1 polymer ?
#
loop_
_entity_poly.entity_id
_entity_poly.type
_entity_poly.pdbx_seq_one_letter_code
_entity_poly.pdbx_strand_id
1 'polypeptide(L)'
;MPFSSKPKELSVPDEPFYSVEKLFLFDRHTRASWEQTFGEQAPPWNKDRRIKRWADTTALEQVSDPDHQLVEYTWFDQASASFKKMVLPAREAATPNLPGKYVYPKYQIAPTPAVVVGPAPLDPVSIRADILSHRAEAEALKNELGGEEVVEGLTFTTGPFRIDWRGETRRQWLIKIGGDYHNAGALLAMKNAKGVGAPGKWEKTRTGPVWVSFVEETGEQDPRPEIPIPCRPLDPVEAIYRTPFGAVIYRKDKESPYNPKPVALGGLTAEQAAALARIDAGVQQLLALRLAEKK
;
A
#
# COMPACT_ATOMS: atom_id res chain seq x y z
N MET A 1 3.08 -14.72 -9.32
CA MET A 1 2.64 -13.82 -10.41
C MET A 1 2.38 -12.48 -9.77
N PRO A 2 2.77 -11.34 -10.37
CA PRO A 2 2.40 -10.05 -9.80
C PRO A 2 0.87 -9.96 -9.71
N PHE A 3 0.33 -9.38 -8.64
CA PHE A 3 -1.10 -9.10 -8.53
C PHE A 3 -1.61 -8.35 -9.77
N SER A 4 -2.89 -8.53 -10.08
CA SER A 4 -3.57 -7.83 -11.18
C SER A 4 -4.78 -7.10 -10.63
N SER A 5 -4.81 -5.78 -10.77
CA SER A 5 -5.93 -4.93 -10.39
C SER A 5 -6.29 -4.03 -11.57
N LYS A 6 -7.51 -4.18 -12.08
CA LYS A 6 -8.00 -3.49 -13.28
C LYS A 6 -9.26 -2.70 -12.96
N PRO A 7 -9.54 -1.61 -13.69
CA PRO A 7 -10.81 -0.91 -13.57
C PRO A 7 -11.99 -1.88 -13.72
N LYS A 8 -12.96 -1.79 -12.82
CA LYS A 8 -14.22 -2.53 -12.91
C LYS A 8 -15.00 -2.08 -14.14
N GLU A 9 -15.57 -3.05 -14.85
CA GLU A 9 -16.62 -2.79 -15.82
C GLU A 9 -17.94 -2.57 -15.07
N LEU A 10 -18.35 -1.31 -14.97
CA LEU A 10 -19.53 -0.91 -14.22
C LEU A 10 -20.68 -0.61 -15.17
N SER A 11 -21.81 -1.27 -14.97
CA SER A 11 -23.09 -0.88 -15.59
C SER A 11 -23.80 0.16 -14.74
N VAL A 12 -24.81 0.80 -15.31
CA VAL A 12 -25.68 1.67 -14.52
C VAL A 12 -26.55 0.82 -13.60
N PRO A 13 -26.55 1.06 -12.27
CA PRO A 13 -27.46 0.38 -11.36
C PRO A 13 -28.92 0.58 -11.74
N ASP A 14 -29.73 -0.47 -11.56
CA ASP A 14 -31.18 -0.41 -11.80
C ASP A 14 -31.95 0.25 -10.63
N GLU A 15 -31.27 1.08 -9.84
CA GLU A 15 -31.82 1.80 -8.70
C GLU A 15 -32.21 3.23 -9.13
N PRO A 16 -33.31 3.81 -8.64
CA PRO A 16 -33.73 5.17 -9.00
C PRO A 16 -32.72 6.24 -8.56
N PHE A 17 -31.98 5.96 -7.49
CA PHE A 17 -30.81 6.71 -7.04
C PHE A 17 -29.91 5.80 -6.22
N TYR A 18 -28.62 6.12 -6.15
CA TYR A 18 -27.62 5.30 -5.48
C TYR A 18 -26.39 6.14 -5.06
N SER A 19 -25.50 5.56 -4.26
CA SER A 19 -24.31 6.26 -3.75
C SER A 19 -23.22 6.41 -4.81
N VAL A 20 -22.41 7.47 -4.70
CA VAL A 20 -21.26 7.71 -5.59
C VAL A 20 -20.28 6.53 -5.61
N GLU A 21 -20.19 5.74 -4.54
CA GLU A 21 -19.31 4.56 -4.44
C GLU A 21 -19.61 3.51 -5.51
N LYS A 22 -20.85 3.45 -6.04
CA LYS A 22 -21.21 2.58 -7.17
C LYS A 22 -20.53 2.98 -8.48
N LEU A 23 -19.91 4.15 -8.54
CA LEU A 23 -19.11 4.62 -9.68
C LEU A 23 -17.63 4.25 -9.54
N PHE A 24 -17.18 3.75 -8.38
CA PHE A 24 -15.76 3.51 -8.11
C PHE A 24 -15.20 2.38 -8.96
N LEU A 25 -14.17 2.69 -9.76
CA LEU A 25 -13.51 1.75 -10.66
C LEU A 25 -12.65 0.72 -9.94
N PHE A 26 -12.33 0.92 -8.66
CA PHE A 26 -11.51 0.01 -7.88
C PHE A 26 -12.12 -0.21 -6.49
N ASP A 27 -11.78 -1.33 -5.87
CA ASP A 27 -12.09 -1.56 -4.46
C ASP A 27 -11.16 -0.79 -3.53
N ARG A 28 -11.68 -0.43 -2.36
CA ARG A 28 -10.89 0.15 -1.27
C ARG A 28 -10.29 -0.98 -0.43
N HIS A 29 -8.97 -1.02 -0.32
CA HIS A 29 -8.27 -2.07 0.42
C HIS A 29 -7.67 -1.60 1.75
N THR A 30 -7.65 -2.53 2.71
CA THR A 30 -6.72 -2.57 3.86
C THR A 30 -5.62 -3.58 3.56
N ARG A 31 -4.56 -3.68 4.37
CA ARG A 31 -3.54 -4.74 4.16
C ARG A 31 -4.16 -6.14 4.20
N ALA A 32 -5.11 -6.36 5.12
CA ALA A 32 -5.81 -7.63 5.25
C ALA A 32 -6.69 -7.94 4.03
N SER A 33 -7.51 -6.98 3.57
CA SER A 33 -8.34 -7.24 2.37
C SER A 33 -7.49 -7.32 1.10
N TRP A 34 -6.34 -6.63 1.04
CA TRP A 34 -5.39 -6.77 -0.06
C TRP A 34 -4.81 -8.19 -0.13
N GLU A 35 -4.30 -8.72 0.98
CA GLU A 35 -3.75 -10.08 1.04
C GLU A 35 -4.82 -11.13 0.72
N GLN A 36 -6.06 -10.93 1.19
CA GLN A 36 -7.18 -11.79 0.85
C GLN A 36 -7.53 -11.75 -0.65
N THR A 37 -7.51 -10.57 -1.28
CA THR A 37 -7.87 -10.41 -2.69
C THR A 37 -6.77 -10.92 -3.63
N PHE A 38 -5.51 -10.64 -3.33
CA PHE A 38 -4.39 -10.87 -4.26
C PHE A 38 -3.48 -12.04 -3.87
N GLY A 39 -3.66 -12.62 -2.68
CA GLY A 39 -2.82 -13.73 -2.19
C GLY A 39 -1.40 -13.32 -1.82
N GLU A 40 -1.10 -12.02 -1.78
CA GLU A 40 0.19 -11.48 -1.38
C GLU A 40 0.02 -10.18 -0.58
N GLN A 41 0.97 -9.89 0.32
CA GLN A 41 0.95 -8.66 1.11
C GLN A 41 1.20 -7.43 0.23
N ALA A 42 0.53 -6.32 0.54
CA ALA A 42 0.85 -5.03 -0.07
C ALA A 42 2.29 -4.59 0.29
N PRO A 43 2.99 -3.85 -0.59
CA PRO A 43 4.33 -3.32 -0.33
C PRO A 43 4.44 -2.53 0.98
N PRO A 44 5.62 -2.46 1.62
CA PRO A 44 5.83 -1.65 2.82
C PRO A 44 5.32 -0.21 2.66
N TRP A 45 4.83 0.37 3.76
CA TRP A 45 4.40 1.76 3.79
C TRP A 45 5.53 2.69 3.36
N ASN A 46 5.22 3.65 2.49
CA ASN A 46 6.15 4.68 2.05
C ASN A 46 5.64 6.06 2.49
N LYS A 47 6.37 6.72 3.39
CA LYS A 47 6.03 8.05 3.94
C LYS A 47 6.07 9.17 2.91
N ASP A 48 6.84 9.03 1.84
CA ASP A 48 6.94 10.04 0.78
C ASP A 48 5.70 10.03 -0.12
N ARG A 49 4.88 8.98 -0.01
CA ARG A 49 3.61 8.83 -0.72
C ARG A 49 2.43 9.03 0.23
N ARG A 50 1.32 9.56 -0.28
CA ARG A 50 0.06 9.63 0.47
C ARG A 50 -0.56 8.24 0.60
N ILE A 51 -1.49 8.08 1.53
CA ILE A 51 -2.32 6.88 1.62
C ILE A 51 -3.06 6.68 0.30
N LYS A 52 -2.94 5.48 -0.27
CA LYS A 52 -3.66 5.09 -1.48
C LYS A 52 -4.14 3.65 -1.35
N ARG A 53 -5.46 3.48 -1.32
CA ARG A 53 -6.13 2.20 -0.99
C ARG A 53 -6.58 1.39 -2.20
N TRP A 54 -6.11 1.74 -3.38
CA TRP A 54 -6.45 1.10 -4.64
C TRP A 54 -5.19 1.04 -5.49
N ALA A 55 -5.20 0.21 -6.52
CA ALA A 55 -4.11 0.09 -7.48
C ALA A 55 -4.69 -0.16 -8.87
N ASP A 56 -3.98 0.29 -9.90
CA ASP A 56 -4.32 0.07 -11.30
C ASP A 56 -3.11 -0.50 -12.03
N THR A 57 -3.03 -1.82 -12.12
CA THR A 57 -1.90 -2.47 -12.81
C THR A 57 -1.96 -2.26 -14.32
N THR A 58 -3.11 -1.86 -14.88
CA THR A 58 -3.21 -1.53 -16.31
C THR A 58 -2.45 -0.25 -16.67
N ALA A 59 -2.18 0.62 -15.68
CA ALA A 59 -1.35 1.79 -15.85
C ALA A 59 0.10 1.47 -16.25
N LEU A 60 0.57 0.24 -16.06
CA LEU A 60 1.89 -0.21 -16.50
C LEU A 60 1.86 -0.88 -17.88
N GLU A 61 0.69 -1.11 -18.46
CA GLU A 61 0.57 -1.69 -19.79
C GLU A 61 1.13 -0.68 -20.81
N GLN A 62 2.09 -1.13 -21.63
CA GLN A 62 2.71 -0.33 -22.70
C GLN A 62 3.49 0.90 -22.24
N VAL A 63 3.98 0.91 -21.00
CA VAL A 63 4.79 2.01 -20.45
C VAL A 63 6.28 1.67 -20.51
N SER A 64 7.08 2.56 -21.12
CA SER A 64 8.54 2.42 -21.19
C SER A 64 9.28 3.06 -20.01
N ASP A 65 8.71 4.12 -19.42
CA ASP A 65 9.23 4.81 -18.24
C ASP A 65 8.10 5.05 -17.21
N PRO A 66 7.86 4.08 -16.31
CA PRO A 66 6.72 4.15 -15.40
C PRO A 66 6.84 5.18 -14.28
N ASP A 67 8.03 5.75 -14.08
CA ASP A 67 8.28 6.75 -13.05
C ASP A 67 8.00 8.18 -13.56
N HIS A 68 8.05 8.41 -14.87
CA HIS A 68 7.79 9.71 -15.49
C HIS A 68 6.55 9.76 -16.38
N GLN A 69 6.05 8.61 -16.87
CA GLN A 69 4.81 8.57 -17.63
C GLN A 69 3.61 8.77 -16.72
N LEU A 70 2.79 9.76 -17.03
CA LEU A 70 1.65 10.19 -16.23
C LEU A 70 0.34 9.55 -16.73
N VAL A 71 -0.53 9.18 -15.80
CA VAL A 71 -1.87 8.66 -16.04
C VAL A 71 -2.89 9.57 -15.38
N GLU A 72 -3.93 9.94 -16.13
CA GLU A 72 -5.02 10.80 -15.66
C GLU A 72 -6.21 9.96 -15.21
N TYR A 73 -6.77 10.29 -14.05
CA TYR A 73 -7.98 9.70 -13.50
C TYR A 73 -9.00 10.78 -13.16
N THR A 74 -10.28 10.42 -13.27
CA THR A 74 -11.38 11.24 -12.77
C THR A 74 -11.87 10.66 -11.44
N TRP A 75 -12.14 11.51 -10.46
CA TRP A 75 -12.69 11.13 -9.15
C TRP A 75 -13.78 12.12 -8.73
N PHE A 76 -14.63 11.73 -7.78
CA PHE A 76 -15.74 12.57 -7.32
C PHE A 76 -15.42 13.24 -5.98
N ASP A 77 -15.45 14.57 -5.94
CA ASP A 77 -15.33 15.33 -4.70
C ASP A 77 -16.70 15.53 -4.05
N GLN A 78 -16.91 14.88 -2.90
CA GLN A 78 -18.15 15.01 -2.15
C GLN A 78 -18.38 16.43 -1.60
N ALA A 79 -17.32 17.17 -1.28
CA ALA A 79 -17.47 18.50 -0.68
C ALA A 79 -18.06 19.49 -1.69
N SER A 80 -17.52 19.50 -2.92
CA SER A 80 -18.02 20.32 -4.03
C SER A 80 -19.12 19.66 -4.86
N ALA A 81 -19.43 18.39 -4.60
CA ALA A 81 -20.36 17.57 -5.38
C ALA A 81 -20.05 17.58 -6.89
N SER A 82 -18.76 17.44 -7.24
CA SER A 82 -18.30 17.57 -8.63
C SER A 82 -17.17 16.59 -8.95
N PHE A 83 -17.05 16.22 -10.22
CA PHE A 83 -15.89 15.45 -10.69
C PHE A 83 -14.64 16.34 -10.79
N LYS A 84 -13.51 15.76 -10.41
CA LYS A 84 -12.18 16.36 -10.48
C LYS A 84 -11.22 15.39 -11.15
N LYS A 85 -10.13 15.95 -11.68
CA LYS A 85 -9.03 15.17 -12.25
C LYS A 85 -7.93 14.98 -11.22
N MET A 86 -7.21 13.88 -11.33
CA MET A 86 -5.92 13.66 -10.67
C MET A 86 -4.97 13.02 -11.66
N VAL A 87 -3.68 13.30 -11.49
CA VAL A 87 -2.61 12.77 -12.35
C VAL A 87 -1.61 12.09 -11.44
N LEU A 88 -1.21 10.87 -11.81
CA LEU A 88 -0.23 10.07 -11.07
C LEU A 88 0.80 9.49 -12.05
N PRO A 89 2.07 9.32 -11.65
CA PRO A 89 2.99 8.43 -12.37
C PRO A 89 2.42 7.02 -12.49
N ALA A 90 2.69 6.33 -13.60
CA ALA A 90 2.21 4.97 -13.86
C ALA A 90 2.60 3.98 -12.74
N ARG A 91 3.81 4.08 -12.17
CA ARG A 91 4.23 3.26 -11.02
C ARG A 91 3.40 3.56 -9.77
N GLU A 92 3.10 4.83 -9.51
CA GLU A 92 2.26 5.23 -8.38
C GLU A 92 0.80 4.80 -8.61
N ALA A 93 0.30 4.86 -9.84
CA ALA A 93 -1.00 4.34 -10.25
C ALA A 93 -1.12 2.82 -9.96
N ALA A 94 -0.09 2.05 -10.28
CA ALA A 94 -0.10 0.59 -10.16
C ALA A 94 0.26 0.03 -8.78
N THR A 95 0.79 0.83 -7.86
CA THR A 95 1.18 0.35 -6.53
C THR A 95 0.33 1.01 -5.44
N PRO A 96 -0.26 0.24 -4.50
CA PRO A 96 -0.95 0.85 -3.37
C PRO A 96 0.07 1.43 -2.38
N ASN A 97 -0.42 2.25 -1.46
CA ASN A 97 0.34 2.67 -0.28
C ASN A 97 -0.58 2.56 0.93
N LEU A 98 -0.66 1.34 1.48
CA LEU A 98 -1.62 0.99 2.53
C LEU A 98 -1.01 1.23 3.91
N PRO A 99 -1.73 1.89 4.82
CA PRO A 99 -1.35 1.94 6.23
C PRO A 99 -1.35 0.56 6.89
N GLY A 100 -0.55 0.43 7.95
CA GLY A 100 -0.40 -0.75 8.77
C GLY A 100 0.98 -1.38 8.63
N LYS A 101 1.28 -2.32 9.52
CA LYS A 101 2.56 -3.02 9.59
C LYS A 101 2.78 -3.97 8.42
N TYR A 102 3.98 -3.98 7.85
CA TYR A 102 4.41 -4.99 6.87
C TYR A 102 5.04 -6.20 7.59
N VAL A 103 4.77 -7.41 7.12
CA VAL A 103 5.36 -8.62 7.70
C VAL A 103 6.50 -9.12 6.81
N TYR A 104 7.72 -8.83 7.24
CA TYR A 104 8.93 -9.32 6.57
C TYR A 104 9.07 -10.84 6.70
N PRO A 105 9.51 -11.55 5.62
CA PRO A 105 9.74 -12.98 5.68
C PRO A 105 10.72 -13.35 6.81
N LYS A 106 10.39 -14.37 7.60
CA LYS A 106 11.29 -14.82 8.68
C LYS A 106 12.60 -15.31 8.10
N TYR A 107 13.71 -14.89 8.69
CA TYR A 107 15.02 -15.46 8.37
C TYR A 107 15.12 -16.87 8.95
N GLN A 108 15.28 -17.86 8.07
CA GLN A 108 15.39 -19.25 8.46
C GLN A 108 16.83 -19.71 8.31
N ILE A 109 17.46 -20.05 9.42
CA ILE A 109 18.79 -20.63 9.44
C ILE A 109 18.63 -22.13 9.21
N ALA A 110 19.07 -22.60 8.03
CA ALA A 110 19.01 -24.01 7.70
C ALA A 110 19.80 -24.84 8.73
N PRO A 111 19.26 -25.96 9.24
CA PRO A 111 19.99 -26.88 10.11
C PRO A 111 21.31 -27.33 9.48
N THR A 112 22.27 -27.74 10.30
CA THR A 112 23.56 -28.27 9.82
C THR A 112 23.77 -29.70 10.29
N PRO A 113 24.26 -30.60 9.44
CA PRO A 113 24.71 -31.93 9.86
C PRO A 113 26.13 -31.91 10.42
N ALA A 114 26.85 -30.78 10.35
CA ALA A 114 28.24 -30.68 10.75
C ALA A 114 28.42 -30.83 12.26
N VAL A 115 29.44 -31.60 12.66
CA VAL A 115 29.74 -31.90 14.05
C VAL A 115 31.23 -31.69 14.33
N VAL A 116 31.54 -31.35 15.58
CA VAL A 116 32.88 -31.48 16.13
C VAL A 116 33.05 -32.90 16.63
N VAL A 117 34.05 -33.61 16.12
CA VAL A 117 34.42 -34.97 16.53
C VAL A 117 35.68 -34.90 17.38
N GLY A 118 35.62 -35.42 18.60
CA GLY A 118 36.76 -35.55 19.51
C GLY A 118 37.38 -36.95 19.49
N PRO A 119 38.43 -37.17 20.32
CA PRO A 119 38.96 -38.50 20.54
C PRO A 119 37.94 -39.37 21.30
N ALA A 120 37.92 -40.67 21.02
CA ALA A 120 37.09 -41.60 21.78
C ALA A 120 37.43 -41.52 23.29
N PRO A 121 36.44 -41.60 24.19
CA PRO A 121 35.03 -41.96 23.96
C PRO A 121 34.08 -40.75 23.82
N LEU A 122 34.55 -39.58 23.40
CA LEU A 122 33.67 -38.40 23.30
C LEU A 122 32.70 -38.51 22.12
N ASP A 123 31.42 -38.29 22.41
CA ASP A 123 30.38 -38.19 21.38
C ASP A 123 30.53 -36.91 20.54
N PRO A 124 30.18 -36.94 19.24
CA PRO A 124 30.19 -35.75 18.41
C PRO A 124 29.22 -34.67 18.91
N VAL A 125 29.68 -33.41 18.88
CA VAL A 125 28.87 -32.25 19.29
C VAL A 125 28.45 -31.47 18.06
N SER A 126 27.16 -31.17 17.93
CA SER A 126 26.62 -30.40 16.81
C SER A 126 27.22 -28.99 16.75
N ILE A 127 27.63 -28.59 15.55
CA ILE A 127 28.00 -27.20 15.29
C ILE A 127 26.72 -26.37 15.26
N ARG A 128 26.80 -25.16 15.82
CA ARG A 128 25.70 -24.21 15.74
C ARG A 128 25.51 -23.74 14.29
N ALA A 129 24.31 -23.91 13.74
CA ALA A 129 24.03 -23.50 12.36
C ALA A 129 24.08 -21.98 12.14
N ASP A 130 23.84 -21.19 13.20
CA ASP A 130 23.75 -19.72 13.12
C ASP A 130 25.09 -19.00 13.02
N ILE A 131 26.20 -19.73 13.17
CA ILE A 131 27.55 -19.18 12.94
C ILE A 131 28.09 -19.53 11.54
N LEU A 132 27.31 -20.27 10.76
CA LEU A 132 27.68 -20.74 9.42
C LEU A 132 27.02 -19.87 8.35
N SER A 133 27.77 -19.59 7.29
CA SER A 133 27.26 -18.88 6.10
C SER A 133 27.98 -19.36 4.84
N HIS A 134 27.45 -19.01 3.68
CA HIS A 134 28.22 -19.12 2.43
C HIS A 134 29.25 -17.99 2.34
N ARG A 135 30.38 -18.27 1.68
CA ARG A 135 31.44 -17.27 1.52
C ARG A 135 30.95 -16.01 0.82
N ALA A 136 30.08 -16.16 -0.18
CA ALA A 136 29.49 -15.04 -0.90
C ALA A 136 28.69 -14.10 0.01
N GLU A 137 27.97 -14.64 0.99
CA GLU A 137 27.22 -13.82 1.96
C GLU A 137 28.16 -13.07 2.90
N ALA A 138 29.25 -13.71 3.34
CA ALA A 138 30.28 -13.07 4.15
C ALA A 138 31.01 -11.94 3.39
N GLU A 139 31.32 -12.16 2.11
CA GLU A 139 31.92 -11.13 1.25
C GLU A 139 30.95 -9.95 1.01
N ALA A 140 29.65 -10.23 0.81
CA ALA A 140 28.63 -9.18 0.70
C ALA A 140 28.53 -8.36 1.99
N LEU A 141 28.50 -9.02 3.16
CA LEU A 141 28.50 -8.33 4.45
C LEU A 141 29.78 -7.54 4.70
N LYS A 142 30.95 -8.07 4.30
CA LYS A 142 32.21 -7.33 4.39
C LYS A 142 32.10 -6.00 3.65
N ASN A 143 31.61 -6.03 2.43
CA ASN A 143 31.46 -4.82 1.62
C ASN A 143 30.47 -3.83 2.24
N GLU A 144 29.34 -4.32 2.77
CA GLU A 144 28.34 -3.49 3.47
C GLU A 144 28.89 -2.80 4.73
N LEU A 145 29.75 -3.51 5.48
CA LEU A 145 30.33 -3.04 6.74
C LEU A 145 31.63 -2.23 6.56
N GLY A 146 32.18 -2.19 5.34
CA GLY A 146 33.52 -1.67 5.06
C GLY A 146 34.62 -2.48 5.75
N GLY A 147 34.49 -3.81 5.75
CA GLY A 147 35.47 -4.74 6.30
C GLY A 147 36.68 -4.94 5.39
N GLU A 148 37.76 -5.45 5.99
CA GLU A 148 39.07 -5.61 5.34
C GLU A 148 39.18 -6.95 4.59
N GLU A 149 38.83 -8.05 5.26
CA GLU A 149 38.99 -9.40 4.73
C GLU A 149 37.93 -10.37 5.25
N VAL A 150 37.77 -11.49 4.53
CA VAL A 150 36.99 -12.66 4.95
C VAL A 150 37.93 -13.85 5.08
N VAL A 151 37.95 -14.47 6.26
CA VAL A 151 38.74 -15.66 6.56
C VAL A 151 37.87 -16.77 7.14
N GLU A 152 38.30 -18.02 7.03
CA GLU A 152 37.63 -19.13 7.70
C GLU A 152 38.11 -19.20 9.16
N GLY A 153 37.17 -19.18 10.12
CA GLY A 153 37.48 -19.15 11.55
C GLY A 153 37.68 -20.55 12.15
N LEU A 154 36.73 -21.46 11.90
CA LEU A 154 36.78 -22.82 12.42
C LEU A 154 37.62 -23.71 11.49
N THR A 155 38.93 -23.79 11.76
CA THR A 155 39.83 -24.71 11.05
C THR A 155 40.51 -25.67 12.03
N PHE A 156 39.78 -26.67 12.54
CA PHE A 156 40.39 -27.78 13.28
C PHE A 156 41.05 -28.77 12.30
N THR A 157 42.22 -28.40 11.78
CA THR A 157 42.98 -29.22 10.82
C THR A 157 44.07 -30.06 11.49
N THR A 158 44.49 -29.68 12.70
CA THR A 158 45.50 -30.40 13.49
C THR A 158 45.07 -30.44 14.96
N GLY A 159 45.08 -31.63 15.56
CA GLY A 159 44.66 -31.84 16.95
C GLY A 159 43.68 -33.01 17.12
N PRO A 160 43.37 -33.38 18.38
CA PRO A 160 42.47 -34.50 18.68
C PRO A 160 41.01 -34.21 18.34
N PHE A 161 40.66 -32.93 18.14
CA PHE A 161 39.35 -32.49 17.67
C PHE A 161 39.42 -32.12 16.19
N ARG A 162 38.40 -32.51 15.42
CA ARG A 162 38.24 -32.14 14.01
C ARG A 162 36.79 -31.84 13.69
N ILE A 163 36.54 -31.08 12.62
CA ILE A 163 35.19 -30.88 12.10
C ILE A 163 34.90 -31.95 11.07
N ASP A 164 33.82 -32.69 11.28
CA ASP A 164 33.21 -33.51 10.26
C ASP A 164 32.04 -32.73 9.64
N TRP A 165 32.26 -32.21 8.42
CA TRP A 165 31.29 -31.36 7.74
C TRP A 165 30.08 -32.12 7.19
N ARG A 166 30.15 -33.45 6.99
CA ARG A 166 29.02 -34.28 6.52
C ARG A 166 28.22 -33.69 5.35
N GLY A 167 28.92 -33.12 4.36
CA GLY A 167 28.32 -32.51 3.18
C GLY A 167 27.81 -31.07 3.37
N GLU A 168 27.92 -30.50 4.58
CA GLU A 168 27.70 -29.08 4.81
C GLU A 168 28.64 -28.25 3.92
N THR A 169 28.07 -27.25 3.24
CA THR A 169 28.81 -26.38 2.30
C THR A 169 29.10 -25.01 2.91
N ARG A 170 28.36 -24.61 3.95
CA ARG A 170 28.63 -23.40 4.71
C ARG A 170 29.84 -23.59 5.62
N ARG A 171 30.53 -22.49 5.93
CA ARG A 171 31.66 -22.48 6.88
C ARG A 171 31.48 -21.35 7.87
N GLN A 172 32.27 -21.40 8.93
CA GLN A 172 32.37 -20.28 9.84
C GLN A 172 33.25 -19.20 9.20
N TRP A 173 32.65 -18.28 8.45
CA TRP A 173 33.36 -17.13 7.91
C TRP A 173 33.44 -16.02 8.94
N LEU A 174 34.64 -15.46 9.09
CA LEU A 174 34.93 -14.30 9.92
C LEU A 174 35.29 -13.11 9.03
N ILE A 175 34.75 -11.94 9.36
CA ILE A 175 35.01 -10.68 8.68
C ILE A 175 35.87 -9.82 9.59
N LYS A 176 36.99 -9.31 9.09
CA LYS A 176 37.83 -8.38 9.83
C LYS A 176 37.33 -6.94 9.70
N ILE A 177 37.06 -6.27 10.81
CA ILE A 177 36.53 -4.91 10.85
C ILE A 177 37.26 -4.15 11.95
N GLY A 178 38.07 -3.15 11.58
CA GLY A 178 38.77 -2.32 12.57
C GLY A 178 39.77 -3.11 13.43
N GLY A 179 40.39 -4.14 12.84
CA GLY A 179 41.36 -5.01 13.52
C GLY A 179 40.77 -6.27 14.18
N ASP A 180 39.47 -6.32 14.44
CA ASP A 180 38.80 -7.46 15.09
C ASP A 180 38.05 -8.37 14.11
N TYR A 181 37.94 -9.65 14.43
CA TYR A 181 37.21 -10.64 13.63
C TYR A 181 35.79 -10.87 14.16
N HIS A 182 34.80 -10.74 13.28
CA HIS A 182 33.38 -10.94 13.59
C HIS A 182 32.77 -12.06 12.75
N ASN A 183 31.93 -12.90 13.36
CA ASN A 183 31.30 -14.02 12.66
C ASN A 183 30.18 -13.58 11.69
N ALA A 184 30.32 -13.91 10.41
CA ALA A 184 29.36 -13.51 9.38
C ALA A 184 27.96 -14.12 9.58
N GLY A 185 27.86 -15.39 10.00
CA GLY A 185 26.56 -16.03 10.26
C GLY A 185 25.78 -15.32 11.37
N ALA A 186 26.45 -14.98 12.47
CA ALA A 186 25.87 -14.24 13.58
C ALA A 186 25.44 -12.82 13.16
N LEU A 187 26.22 -12.16 12.30
CA LEU A 187 25.87 -10.85 11.75
C LEU A 187 24.65 -10.94 10.81
N LEU A 188 24.54 -11.98 9.97
CA LEU A 188 23.35 -12.23 9.15
C LEU A 188 22.11 -12.47 10.01
N ALA A 189 22.24 -13.28 11.07
CA ALA A 189 21.16 -13.53 12.01
C ALA A 189 20.70 -12.24 12.71
N MET A 190 21.64 -11.39 13.11
CA MET A 190 21.36 -10.10 13.72
C MET A 190 20.64 -9.15 12.75
N LYS A 191 21.15 -9.02 11.52
CA LYS A 191 20.56 -8.17 10.47
C LYS A 191 19.12 -8.55 10.16
N ASN A 192 18.85 -9.85 10.11
CA ASN A 192 17.54 -10.36 9.72
C ASN A 192 16.66 -10.78 10.92
N ALA A 193 17.00 -10.33 12.15
CA ALA A 193 16.26 -10.69 13.35
C ALA A 193 14.78 -10.22 13.33
N LYS A 194 14.47 -9.16 12.57
CA LYS A 194 13.10 -8.67 12.31
C LYS A 194 12.48 -9.19 11.01
N GLY A 195 13.16 -10.11 10.34
CA GLY A 195 12.81 -10.63 9.03
C GLY A 195 13.77 -10.13 7.94
N VAL A 196 13.81 -10.85 6.83
CA VAL A 196 14.65 -10.56 5.68
C VAL A 196 14.19 -9.27 5.01
N GLY A 197 15.10 -8.33 4.83
CA GLY A 197 14.83 -7.02 4.23
C GLY A 197 14.18 -6.00 5.17
N ALA A 198 13.99 -6.33 6.45
CA ALA A 198 13.49 -5.38 7.43
C ALA A 198 14.43 -4.16 7.55
N PRO A 199 13.91 -2.92 7.60
CA PRO A 199 14.72 -1.72 7.54
C PRO A 199 15.58 -1.54 8.80
N GLY A 200 16.79 -1.07 8.59
CA GLY A 200 17.75 -0.81 9.65
C GLY A 200 19.09 -0.37 9.08
N LYS A 201 20.07 -0.25 9.95
CA LYS A 201 21.44 0.09 9.58
C LYS A 201 22.44 -0.58 10.51
N TRP A 202 23.66 -0.72 10.04
CA TRP A 202 24.79 -1.04 10.89
C TRP A 202 25.27 0.19 11.65
N GLU A 203 25.41 0.05 12.96
CA GLU A 203 26.12 1.01 13.80
C GLU A 203 27.42 0.38 14.29
N LYS A 204 28.52 1.14 14.20
CA LYS A 204 29.82 0.70 14.72
C LYS A 204 29.88 1.04 16.20
N THR A 205 29.96 0.01 17.04
CA THR A 205 30.13 0.16 18.49
C THR A 205 31.55 -0.22 18.90
N ARG A 206 31.91 0.02 20.16
CA ARG A 206 33.22 -0.40 20.71
C ARG A 206 33.45 -1.91 20.63
N THR A 207 32.39 -2.71 20.65
CA THR A 207 32.45 -4.18 20.64
C THR A 207 32.24 -4.79 19.25
N GLY A 208 32.12 -3.95 18.21
CA GLY A 208 31.88 -4.37 16.84
C GLY A 208 30.59 -3.82 16.22
N PRO A 209 30.25 -4.25 15.01
CA PRO A 209 29.05 -3.81 14.32
C PRO A 209 27.79 -4.40 14.96
N VAL A 210 26.77 -3.56 15.12
CA VAL A 210 25.43 -3.94 15.61
C VAL A 210 24.38 -3.49 14.62
N TRP A 211 23.42 -4.36 14.31
CA TRP A 211 22.27 -3.99 13.48
C TRP A 211 21.22 -3.28 14.34
N VAL A 212 20.91 -2.03 13.98
CA VAL A 212 19.88 -1.24 14.62
C VAL A 212 18.69 -1.17 13.68
N SER A 213 17.60 -1.86 14.03
CA SER A 213 16.35 -1.82 13.27
C SER A 213 15.72 -0.43 13.36
N PHE A 214 15.21 0.06 12.24
CA PHE A 214 14.40 1.27 12.26
C PHE A 214 13.01 0.99 12.85
N VAL A 215 12.42 2.02 13.44
CA VAL A 215 11.00 1.99 13.77
C VAL A 215 10.23 1.96 12.46
N GLU A 216 9.43 0.92 12.26
CA GLU A 216 8.57 0.81 11.09
C GLU A 216 7.48 1.88 11.17
N GLU A 217 7.53 2.87 10.28
CA GLU A 217 6.43 3.79 10.07
C GLU A 217 5.27 3.04 9.42
N THR A 218 4.08 3.09 10.01
CA THR A 218 2.90 2.37 9.53
C THR A 218 1.93 3.25 8.75
N GLY A 219 2.11 4.57 8.73
CA GLY A 219 1.18 5.49 8.08
C GLY A 219 -0.20 5.61 8.73
N GLU A 220 -0.45 4.94 9.86
CA GLU A 220 -1.74 5.00 10.57
C GLU A 220 -2.09 6.40 11.09
N GLN A 221 -1.07 7.23 11.30
CA GLN A 221 -1.19 8.61 11.78
C GLN A 221 -0.89 9.64 10.68
N ASP A 222 -0.85 9.24 9.40
CA ASP A 222 -0.61 10.19 8.31
C ASP A 222 -1.79 11.19 8.21
N PRO A 223 -1.55 12.51 8.40
CA PRO A 223 -2.62 13.50 8.40
C PRO A 223 -3.06 13.91 7.00
N ARG A 224 -2.33 13.51 5.94
CA ARG A 224 -2.64 13.90 4.56
C ARG A 224 -3.89 13.18 4.08
N PRO A 225 -4.75 13.84 3.26
CA PRO A 225 -5.93 13.18 2.71
C PRO A 225 -5.52 12.01 1.80
N GLU A 226 -6.27 10.91 1.89
CA GLU A 226 -6.08 9.74 1.03
C GLU A 226 -6.23 10.12 -0.45
N ILE A 227 -5.50 9.44 -1.33
CA ILE A 227 -5.71 9.54 -2.77
C ILE A 227 -7.09 8.94 -3.09
N PRO A 228 -8.02 9.72 -3.66
CA PRO A 228 -9.39 9.28 -3.90
C PRO A 228 -9.43 8.14 -4.92
N ILE A 229 -10.48 7.33 -4.87
CA ILE A 229 -10.67 6.23 -5.82
C ILE A 229 -11.22 6.81 -7.14
N PRO A 230 -10.65 6.43 -8.29
CA PRO A 230 -11.18 6.80 -9.59
C PRO A 230 -12.65 6.38 -9.77
N CYS A 231 -13.43 7.23 -10.40
CA CYS A 231 -14.83 6.97 -10.75
C CYS A 231 -14.99 6.89 -12.26
N ARG A 232 -15.93 6.05 -12.72
CA ARG A 232 -16.42 6.16 -14.10
C ARG A 232 -17.15 7.50 -14.31
N PRO A 233 -17.18 8.02 -15.55
CA PRO A 233 -18.06 9.14 -15.88
C PRO A 233 -19.54 8.77 -15.68
N LEU A 234 -20.38 9.79 -15.51
CA LEU A 234 -21.82 9.60 -15.49
C LEU A 234 -22.34 9.23 -16.87
N ASP A 235 -23.28 8.29 -16.89
CA ASP A 235 -24.05 8.00 -18.08
C ASP A 235 -25.02 9.16 -18.40
N PRO A 236 -25.45 9.32 -19.66
CA PRO A 236 -26.38 10.37 -20.06
C PRO A 236 -27.71 10.36 -19.30
N VAL A 237 -28.07 9.23 -18.69
CA VAL A 237 -29.29 9.06 -17.87
C VAL A 237 -29.06 9.38 -16.38
N GLU A 238 -27.84 9.70 -15.97
CA GLU A 238 -27.48 9.97 -14.58
C GLU A 238 -27.28 11.47 -14.34
N ALA A 239 -27.48 11.89 -13.10
CA ALA A 239 -27.18 13.25 -12.63
C ALA A 239 -26.86 13.24 -11.13
N ILE A 240 -26.23 14.32 -10.68
CA ILE A 240 -25.83 14.51 -9.28
C ILE A 240 -26.92 15.30 -8.59
N TYR A 241 -27.35 14.84 -7.41
CA TYR A 241 -28.16 15.62 -6.50
C TYR A 241 -27.42 15.82 -5.17
N ARG A 242 -27.37 17.07 -4.70
CA ARG A 242 -26.72 17.41 -3.43
C ARG A 242 -27.72 17.28 -2.29
N THR A 243 -27.38 16.50 -1.28
CA THR A 243 -28.15 16.32 -0.06
C THR A 243 -27.44 17.00 1.12
N PRO A 244 -28.12 17.23 2.26
CA PRO A 244 -27.47 17.68 3.48
C PRO A 244 -26.36 16.75 3.99
N PHE A 245 -26.34 15.50 3.52
CA PHE A 245 -25.39 14.45 3.94
C PHE A 245 -24.36 14.10 2.85
N GLY A 246 -24.31 14.85 1.74
CA GLY A 246 -23.34 14.64 0.67
C GLY A 246 -23.96 14.74 -0.72
N ALA A 247 -23.63 13.80 -1.59
CA ALA A 247 -24.17 13.73 -2.94
C ALA A 247 -24.63 12.32 -3.27
N VAL A 248 -25.72 12.22 -4.03
CA VAL A 248 -26.23 10.98 -4.58
C VAL A 248 -26.28 11.08 -6.09
N ILE A 249 -26.20 9.92 -6.75
CA ILE A 249 -26.45 9.82 -8.18
C ILE A 249 -27.89 9.39 -8.36
N TYR A 250 -28.66 10.10 -9.16
CA TYR A 250 -30.03 9.71 -9.49
C TYR A 250 -30.19 9.47 -10.99
N ARG A 251 -31.11 8.58 -11.32
CA ARG A 251 -31.50 8.23 -12.69
C ARG A 251 -32.59 9.20 -13.16
N LYS A 252 -32.31 9.95 -14.22
CA LYS A 252 -33.24 10.91 -14.84
C LYS A 252 -34.41 10.25 -15.56
N ASP A 253 -34.28 8.97 -15.89
CA ASP A 253 -35.32 8.15 -16.53
C ASP A 253 -36.14 7.35 -15.52
N LYS A 254 -35.77 7.35 -14.23
CA LYS A 254 -36.53 6.71 -13.15
C LYS A 254 -37.10 7.74 -12.20
N GLU A 255 -38.28 7.44 -11.68
CA GLU A 255 -38.90 8.25 -10.64
C GLU A 255 -38.13 8.10 -9.33
N SER A 256 -37.80 9.22 -8.71
CA SER A 256 -37.14 9.25 -7.41
C SER A 256 -37.50 10.54 -6.66
N PRO A 257 -37.20 10.65 -5.35
CA PRO A 257 -37.31 11.92 -4.63
C PRO A 257 -36.51 13.07 -5.26
N TYR A 258 -35.51 12.74 -6.09
CA TYR A 258 -34.63 13.70 -6.78
C TYR A 258 -34.98 13.88 -8.27
N ASN A 259 -35.94 13.11 -8.76
CA ASN A 259 -36.51 13.17 -10.11
C ASN A 259 -38.01 12.80 -10.05
N PRO A 260 -38.85 13.63 -9.42
CA PRO A 260 -40.27 13.34 -9.28
C PRO A 260 -40.93 13.35 -10.66
N LYS A 261 -41.81 12.38 -10.92
CA LYS A 261 -42.64 12.45 -12.14
C LYS A 261 -43.51 13.72 -12.08
N PRO A 262 -43.70 14.42 -13.21
CA PRO A 262 -44.76 15.39 -13.32
C PRO A 262 -46.08 14.69 -12.97
N VAL A 263 -46.89 15.30 -12.09
CA VAL A 263 -48.20 14.74 -11.77
C VAL A 263 -48.99 14.63 -13.08
N ALA A 264 -49.55 13.46 -13.35
CA ALA A 264 -50.14 13.08 -14.63
C ALA A 264 -51.27 14.05 -15.04
N LEU A 265 -50.91 15.12 -15.78
CA LEU A 265 -51.73 16.04 -16.60
C LEU A 265 -50.91 17.32 -16.91
N GLY A 266 -49.67 17.19 -17.41
CA GLY A 266 -48.86 18.35 -17.82
C GLY A 266 -48.64 19.41 -16.73
N GLY A 267 -48.82 19.04 -15.46
CA GLY A 267 -48.85 19.95 -14.33
C GLY A 267 -47.50 20.04 -13.62
N LEU A 268 -47.25 21.22 -13.05
CA LEU A 268 -46.17 21.47 -12.11
C LEU A 268 -46.20 20.43 -10.97
N THR A 269 -45.04 19.98 -10.50
CA THR A 269 -44.97 19.22 -9.24
C THR A 269 -45.55 20.06 -8.10
N ALA A 270 -45.96 19.43 -6.99
CA ALA A 270 -46.51 20.16 -5.84
C ALA A 270 -45.55 21.27 -5.33
N GLU A 271 -44.24 21.00 -5.36
CA GLU A 271 -43.21 22.00 -5.04
C GLU A 271 -43.08 23.10 -6.10
N GLN A 272 -43.15 22.75 -7.38
CA GLN A 272 -43.14 23.74 -8.47
C GLN A 272 -44.40 24.63 -8.42
N ALA A 273 -45.56 24.06 -8.10
CA ALA A 273 -46.80 24.80 -7.89
C ALA A 273 -46.70 25.73 -6.67
N ALA A 274 -46.12 25.26 -5.56
CA ALA A 274 -45.88 26.09 -4.38
C ALA A 274 -44.84 27.19 -4.63
N ALA A 275 -43.79 26.92 -5.42
CA ALA A 275 -42.82 27.91 -5.83
C ALA A 275 -43.45 28.98 -6.74
N LEU A 276 -44.27 28.56 -7.72
CA LEU A 276 -44.99 29.47 -8.59
C LEU A 276 -45.97 30.37 -7.82
N ALA A 277 -46.70 29.81 -6.85
CA ALA A 277 -47.62 30.56 -5.99
C ALA A 277 -46.88 31.63 -5.15
N ARG A 278 -45.66 31.33 -4.67
CA ARG A 278 -44.83 32.31 -3.96
C ARG A 278 -44.34 33.44 -4.87
N ILE A 279 -43.94 33.12 -6.10
CA ILE A 279 -43.54 34.12 -7.10
C ILE A 279 -44.73 35.04 -7.42
N ASP A 280 -45.91 34.46 -7.67
CA ASP A 280 -47.11 35.22 -8.00
C ASP A 280 -47.51 36.17 -6.85
N ALA A 281 -47.50 35.68 -5.61
CA ALA A 281 -47.75 36.51 -4.43
C ALA A 281 -46.76 37.69 -4.30
N GLY A 282 -45.47 37.46 -4.58
CA GLY A 282 -44.47 38.52 -4.58
C GLY A 282 -44.68 39.56 -5.69
N VAL A 283 -45.05 39.12 -6.90
CA VAL A 283 -45.37 40.00 -8.03
C VAL A 283 -46.60 40.87 -7.72
N GLN A 284 -47.64 40.30 -7.12
CA GLN A 284 -48.84 41.05 -6.72
C GLN A 284 -48.54 42.10 -5.64
N GLN A 285 -47.69 41.80 -4.67
CA GLN A 285 -47.26 42.78 -3.66
C GLN A 285 -46.47 43.94 -4.29
N LEU A 286 -45.56 43.65 -5.23
CA LEU A 286 -44.80 44.68 -5.95
C LEU A 286 -45.71 45.57 -6.81
N LEU A 287 -46.71 44.98 -7.47
CA LEU A 287 -47.71 45.72 -8.25
C LEU A 287 -48.57 46.61 -7.34
N ALA A 288 -49.02 46.10 -6.19
CA ALA A 288 -49.79 46.87 -5.23
C ALA A 288 -49.01 48.08 -4.67
N LEU A 289 -47.72 47.90 -4.35
CA LEU A 289 -46.84 48.99 -3.93
C LEU A 289 -46.65 50.04 -5.04
N ARG A 290 -46.38 49.61 -6.28
CA ARG A 290 -46.26 50.51 -7.45
C ARG A 290 -47.53 51.30 -7.75
N LEU A 291 -48.70 50.72 -7.49
CA LEU A 291 -50.00 51.37 -7.67
C LEU A 291 -50.32 52.33 -6.51
N ALA A 292 -49.84 52.03 -5.30
CA ALA A 292 -49.97 52.92 -4.15
C ALA A 292 -49.07 54.16 -4.25
N GLU A 293 -47.89 54.06 -4.87
CA GLU A 293 -46.99 55.20 -5.13
C GLU A 293 -47.49 56.16 -6.23
N LYS A 294 -48.53 55.78 -6.99
CA LYS A 294 -49.12 56.59 -8.07
C LYS A 294 -50.38 57.37 -7.65
N LYS A 295 -50.74 57.36 -6.36
CA LYS A 295 -51.78 58.22 -5.77
C LYS A 295 -51.13 59.31 -4.92
#